data_AF-A0A9E3WMT6-F1
#
_entry.id   AF-A0A9E3WMT6-F1
#
_cell.length_a   1.000
_cell.length_b   1.000
_cell.length_c   1.000
_cell.angle_alpha   90.00
_cell.angle_beta   90.00
_cell.angle_gamma   90.00
#
_symmetry.space_group_name_H-M   'P 1'
#
loop_
_entity.id
_entity.type
_entity.pdbx_description
1 polymer ?
#
loop_
_entity_poly.entity_id
_entity_poly.type
_entity_poly.pdbx_seq_one_letter_code
_entity_poly.pdbx_strand_id
1 'polypeptide(L)'
;MSCEMLQKIVELTTAAIATGAWRFLEGVSSARQLIRTGSSLLETLAQEFPQEQLESARILIRRPDNQLDLNPVLAGDSVKGLLLRQSEANVPFDFVNCSGALTTNGPPAFDSPTDYLTEKWSRDDKNILVAFTDDDIVVLRMLGIPCTSSAGLTDLSGQQLRSLCGDPHIYRTAAPSCRSFPAVTTGNYRLVLIGWCLADLNSDPSETMQTVVTRLNSAEDVFGLDTSTRIAIWQPSADDCRRIGVAAEFADLNQVRRLISQSVQSSTFSVRELPECASSRSGTDYIVARRELLRTMSRAREFGFQSPDVSKRLEDFNRSFDSSIVDAIIKDAMSAADSIERSLLLAAAELMGSWHASSPLVQSSENSEADVCDAFEDPSLRQRLRMIDGLVKIHRELSRNK
;
A
#
# COMPACT_ATOMS: atom_id res chain seq x y z
N MET A 1 -12.31 28.07 10.40
CA MET A 1 -11.31 28.05 11.50
C MET A 1 -10.39 29.25 11.37
N SER A 2 -10.11 29.97 12.46
CA SER A 2 -9.11 31.05 12.46
C SER A 2 -7.70 30.49 12.34
N CYS A 3 -6.81 31.18 11.63
CA CYS A 3 -5.39 30.78 11.52
C CYS A 3 -4.74 30.62 12.91
N GLU A 4 -5.18 31.40 13.89
CA GLU A 4 -4.69 31.36 15.28
C GLU A 4 -4.93 30.01 15.96
N MET A 5 -6.08 29.39 15.73
CA MET A 5 -6.42 28.14 16.43
C MET A 5 -5.62 26.95 15.89
N LEU A 6 -5.41 26.87 14.58
CA LEU A 6 -4.52 25.85 14.01
C LEU A 6 -3.07 26.10 14.39
N GLN A 7 -2.63 27.35 14.45
CA GLN A 7 -1.31 27.69 14.97
C GLN A 7 -1.16 27.19 16.40
N LYS A 8 -2.18 27.33 17.26
CA LYS A 8 -2.15 26.77 18.61
C LYS A 8 -2.04 25.25 18.62
N ILE A 9 -2.79 24.55 17.77
CA ILE A 9 -2.66 23.09 17.64
C ILE A 9 -1.24 22.71 17.24
N VAL A 10 -0.62 23.44 16.30
CA VAL A 10 0.77 23.23 15.88
C VAL A 10 1.73 23.37 17.06
N GLU A 11 1.53 24.37 17.94
CA GLU A 11 2.33 24.54 19.17
C GLU A 11 2.16 23.39 20.17
N LEU A 12 1.00 22.73 20.18
CA LEU A 12 0.72 21.56 21.02
C LEU A 12 1.15 20.23 20.39
N THR A 13 1.84 20.29 19.25
CA THR A 13 2.44 19.12 18.60
C THR A 13 3.96 19.15 18.70
N THR A 14 4.57 17.98 18.54
CA THR A 14 6.01 17.81 18.26
C THR A 14 6.20 17.18 16.88
N ALA A 15 7.44 17.13 16.39
CA ALA A 15 7.74 16.34 15.21
C ALA A 15 7.40 14.87 15.50
N ALA A 16 6.67 14.23 14.57
CA ALA A 16 6.38 12.81 14.71
C ALA A 16 7.68 12.00 14.68
N ILE A 17 7.70 10.88 15.40
CA ILE A 17 8.83 9.95 15.44
C ILE A 17 8.39 8.66 14.75
N ALA A 18 9.18 8.23 13.77
CA ALA A 18 9.00 6.93 13.14
C ALA A 18 9.49 5.81 14.06
N THR A 19 8.84 4.65 14.00
CA THR A 19 9.08 3.49 14.86
C THR A 19 9.64 2.32 14.06
N GLY A 20 10.01 1.23 14.75
CA GLY A 20 10.43 -0.02 14.11
C GLY A 20 11.64 0.15 13.19
N ALA A 21 11.54 -0.41 11.97
CA ALA A 21 12.58 -0.33 10.93
C ALA A 21 12.88 1.11 10.48
N TRP A 22 11.99 2.06 10.78
CA TRP A 22 12.06 3.44 10.30
C TRP A 22 12.65 4.43 11.32
N ARG A 23 13.12 3.96 12.48
CA ARG A 23 13.69 4.81 13.55
C ARG A 23 14.87 5.69 13.13
N PHE A 24 15.49 5.40 11.99
CA PHE A 24 16.60 6.17 11.43
C PHE A 24 16.13 7.45 10.70
N LEU A 25 14.83 7.57 10.42
CA LEU A 25 14.27 8.73 9.76
C LEU A 25 14.21 9.91 10.73
N GLU A 26 14.71 11.06 10.26
CA GLU A 26 14.63 12.30 11.01
C GLU A 26 13.21 12.90 10.96
N GLY A 27 12.78 13.48 12.07
CA GLY A 27 11.50 14.18 12.17
C GLY A 27 11.43 15.36 11.21
N VAL A 28 10.33 15.47 10.46
CA VAL A 28 10.08 16.60 9.55
C VAL A 28 8.98 17.51 10.09
N SER A 29 9.07 18.81 9.80
CA SER A 29 8.15 19.82 10.34
C SER A 29 6.69 19.67 9.89
N SER A 30 6.45 18.94 8.79
CA SER A 30 5.13 18.66 8.25
C SER A 30 4.46 17.42 8.83
N ALA A 31 5.23 16.48 9.41
CA ALA A 31 4.71 15.29 10.07
C ALA A 31 4.74 15.51 11.58
N ARG A 32 3.57 15.54 12.23
CA ARG A 32 3.43 15.96 13.61
C ARG A 32 2.72 14.92 14.46
N GLN A 33 3.03 14.94 15.75
CA GLN A 33 2.38 14.14 16.77
C GLN A 33 1.88 15.07 17.88
N LEU A 34 0.63 14.88 18.34
CA LEU A 34 0.10 15.64 19.47
C LEU A 34 0.81 15.24 20.77
N ILE A 35 1.26 16.23 21.54
CA ILE A 35 1.92 16.03 22.84
C ILE A 35 0.88 15.69 23.92
N ARG A 36 -0.31 16.27 23.80
CA ARG A 36 -1.44 16.10 24.72
C ARG A 36 -2.62 15.52 23.95
N THR A 37 -3.30 14.56 24.54
CA THR A 37 -4.46 13.91 23.95
C THR A 37 -5.66 13.96 24.89
N GLY A 38 -6.85 13.77 24.32
CA GLY A 38 -8.11 13.68 25.07
C GLY A 38 -8.43 14.94 25.87
N SER A 39 -8.77 14.76 27.15
CA SER A 39 -9.20 15.84 28.05
C SER A 39 -8.13 16.91 28.24
N SER A 40 -6.85 16.53 28.33
CA SER A 40 -5.76 17.48 28.57
C SER A 40 -5.56 18.48 27.42
N LEU A 41 -5.77 18.04 26.18
CA LEU A 41 -5.76 18.92 25.01
C LEU A 41 -6.94 19.90 25.07
N LEU A 42 -8.14 19.38 25.35
CA LEU A 42 -9.35 20.19 25.42
C LEU A 42 -9.28 21.23 26.55
N GLU A 43 -8.81 20.85 27.74
CA GLU A 43 -8.59 21.77 28.86
C GLU A 43 -7.64 22.91 28.48
N THR A 44 -6.55 22.59 27.77
CA THR A 44 -5.58 23.59 27.31
C THR A 44 -6.20 24.56 26.31
N LEU A 45 -6.97 24.05 25.34
CA LEU A 45 -7.61 24.89 24.32
C LEU A 45 -8.78 25.72 24.90
N ALA A 46 -9.54 25.17 25.85
CA ALA A 46 -10.66 25.85 26.51
C ALA A 46 -10.20 26.99 27.44
N GLN A 47 -8.94 27.02 27.87
CA GLN A 47 -8.36 28.15 28.61
C GLN A 47 -8.16 29.38 27.71
N GLU A 48 -7.93 29.18 26.41
CA GLU A 48 -7.58 30.24 25.46
C GLU A 48 -8.73 30.62 24.53
N PHE A 49 -9.63 29.68 24.21
CA PHE A 49 -10.69 29.88 23.26
C PHE A 49 -12.06 29.53 23.86
N PRO A 50 -13.09 30.38 23.66
CA PRO A 50 -14.45 30.06 24.05
C PRO A 50 -14.99 28.86 23.24
N GLN A 51 -15.92 28.12 23.84
CA GLN A 51 -16.48 26.90 23.27
C GLN A 51 -17.05 27.10 21.85
N GLU A 52 -17.73 28.23 21.59
CA GLU A 52 -18.27 28.57 20.27
C GLU A 52 -17.18 28.63 19.18
N GLN A 53 -15.98 29.12 19.55
CA GLN A 53 -14.84 29.13 18.65
C GLN A 53 -14.30 27.71 18.43
N LEU A 54 -14.22 26.88 19.47
CA LEU A 54 -13.82 25.47 19.34
C LEU A 54 -14.78 24.67 18.45
N GLU A 55 -16.09 24.91 18.56
CA GLU A 55 -17.11 24.30 17.70
C GLU A 55 -17.00 24.80 16.24
N SER A 56 -16.89 26.12 16.04
CA SER A 56 -16.76 26.70 14.68
C SER A 56 -15.46 26.33 13.96
N ALA A 57 -14.40 26.03 14.73
CA ALA A 57 -13.15 25.50 14.24
C ALA A 57 -13.15 23.97 14.10
N ARG A 58 -14.25 23.31 14.47
CA ARG A 58 -14.41 21.85 14.45
C ARG A 58 -13.40 21.11 15.31
N ILE A 59 -12.89 21.74 16.37
CA ILE A 59 -12.16 21.04 17.44
C ILE A 59 -13.14 20.25 18.28
N LEU A 60 -14.28 20.86 18.60
CA LEU A 60 -15.41 20.18 19.19
C LEU A 60 -16.45 19.89 18.11
N ILE A 61 -16.97 18.66 18.13
CA ILE A 61 -18.07 18.23 17.28
C ILE A 61 -19.26 17.83 18.16
N ARG A 62 -20.47 18.11 17.68
CA ARG A 62 -21.70 17.64 18.33
C ARG A 62 -22.03 16.24 17.84
N ARG A 63 -22.14 15.30 18.78
CA ARG A 63 -22.68 13.96 18.55
C ARG A 63 -24.21 14.01 18.32
N PRO A 64 -24.83 12.94 17.81
CA PRO A 64 -26.29 12.87 17.61
C PRO A 64 -27.12 13.09 18.88
N ASP A 65 -26.56 12.82 20.06
CA ASP A 65 -27.15 13.06 21.38
C ASP A 65 -26.94 14.49 21.91
N ASN A 66 -26.41 15.38 21.07
CA ASN A 66 -26.06 16.77 21.37
C ASN A 66 -24.94 16.93 22.41
N GLN A 67 -24.19 15.86 22.74
CA GLN A 67 -22.96 15.97 23.53
C GLN A 67 -21.82 16.52 22.68
N LEU A 68 -20.95 17.32 23.30
CA LEU A 68 -19.74 17.85 22.68
C LEU A 68 -18.58 16.91 22.92
N ASP A 69 -17.84 16.68 21.86
CA ASP A 69 -16.81 15.67 21.79
C ASP A 69 -15.63 16.21 21.01
N LEU A 70 -14.41 15.75 21.32
CA LEU A 70 -13.24 16.13 20.56
C LEU A 70 -13.34 15.52 19.15
N ASN A 71 -12.99 16.32 18.13
CA ASN A 71 -12.95 15.83 16.75
C ASN A 71 -12.05 14.59 16.65
N PRO A 72 -12.49 13.51 15.98
CA PRO A 72 -11.71 12.29 15.78
C PRO A 72 -10.29 12.51 15.27
N VAL A 73 -10.06 13.56 14.47
CA VAL A 73 -8.73 13.95 13.99
C VAL A 73 -7.77 14.30 15.14
N LEU A 74 -8.29 14.74 16.27
CA LEU A 74 -7.52 15.11 17.48
C LEU A 74 -7.74 14.12 18.64
N ALA A 75 -8.65 13.15 18.49
CA ALA A 75 -8.99 12.18 19.52
C ALA A 75 -8.13 10.91 19.40
N GLY A 76 -7.76 10.33 20.55
CA GLY A 76 -6.98 9.10 20.62
C GLY A 76 -5.61 9.29 21.27
N ASP A 77 -4.99 8.18 21.66
CA ASP A 77 -3.68 8.17 22.30
C ASP A 77 -2.62 8.11 21.20
N SER A 78 -1.76 9.14 21.11
CA SER A 78 -0.72 9.27 20.08
C SER A 78 -1.19 9.63 18.67
N VAL A 79 -2.11 10.59 18.55
CA VAL A 79 -2.51 11.16 17.25
C VAL A 79 -1.29 11.68 16.49
N LYS A 80 -1.10 11.17 15.27
CA LYS A 80 -0.11 11.62 14.30
C LYS A 80 -0.81 12.12 13.04
N GLY A 81 -0.14 12.94 12.24
CA GLY A 81 -0.74 13.46 11.03
C GLY A 81 0.15 14.43 10.27
N LEU A 82 -0.42 15.04 9.23
CA LEU A 82 0.24 16.00 8.37
C LEU A 82 -0.32 17.40 8.57
N LEU A 83 0.57 18.37 8.59
CA LEU A 83 0.23 19.78 8.41
C LEU A 83 0.28 20.11 6.92
N LEU A 84 -0.87 20.46 6.34
CA LEU A 84 -0.94 20.88 4.95
C LEU A 84 -0.67 22.38 4.83
N ARG A 85 0.19 22.78 3.90
CA ARG A 85 0.59 24.20 3.71
C ARG A 85 0.55 24.57 2.23
N GLN A 86 0.14 25.79 1.90
CA GLN A 86 0.23 26.29 0.52
C GLN A 86 1.67 26.69 0.11
N SER A 87 2.54 26.94 1.08
CA SER A 87 3.96 27.24 0.89
C SER A 87 4.75 26.80 2.12
N GLU A 88 6.07 26.71 2.00
CA GLU A 88 6.95 26.37 3.13
C GLU A 88 6.82 27.36 4.31
N ALA A 89 6.64 28.65 4.02
CA ALA A 89 6.56 29.71 5.03
C ALA A 89 5.14 29.96 5.55
N ASN A 90 4.11 29.48 4.86
CA ASN A 90 2.72 29.72 5.25
C ASN A 90 2.36 28.93 6.52
N VAL A 91 1.48 29.51 7.34
CA VAL A 91 0.79 28.78 8.41
C VAL A 91 0.04 27.60 7.78
N PRO A 92 0.02 26.41 8.42
CA PRO A 92 -0.80 25.30 7.94
C PRO A 92 -2.24 25.73 7.74
N PHE A 93 -2.87 25.25 6.68
CA PHE A 93 -4.30 25.47 6.45
C PHE A 93 -5.14 24.30 6.95
N ASP A 94 -4.56 23.12 7.14
CA ASP A 94 -5.22 21.97 7.75
C ASP A 94 -4.24 21.05 8.52
N PHE A 95 -4.79 20.23 9.41
CA PHE A 95 -4.15 19.08 10.02
C PHE A 95 -4.96 17.83 9.65
N VAL A 96 -4.30 16.85 9.02
CA VAL A 96 -4.97 15.67 8.46
C VAL A 96 -4.34 14.37 8.93
N ASN A 97 -5.16 13.35 9.17
CA ASN A 97 -4.74 12.00 9.56
C ASN A 97 -5.75 10.96 9.03
N CYS A 98 -5.60 9.68 9.38
CA CYS A 98 -6.50 8.60 8.95
C CYS A 98 -7.93 8.71 9.49
N SER A 99 -8.18 9.62 10.45
CA SER A 99 -9.53 9.93 10.94
C SER A 99 -10.21 11.08 10.17
N GLY A 100 -9.48 11.87 9.38
CA GLY A 100 -10.07 12.94 8.56
C GLY A 100 -9.17 14.17 8.36
N ALA A 101 -9.84 15.27 8.02
CA ALA A 101 -9.28 16.61 8.00
C ALA A 101 -9.93 17.44 9.10
N LEU A 102 -9.15 18.24 9.81
CA LEU A 102 -9.66 19.06 10.91
C LEU A 102 -10.55 20.18 10.36
N THR A 103 -10.11 20.85 9.30
CA THR A 103 -10.79 22.05 8.81
C THR A 103 -11.82 21.76 7.75
N THR A 104 -11.53 20.83 6.83
CA THR A 104 -12.43 20.52 5.71
C THR A 104 -13.31 19.32 6.00
N ASN A 105 -14.56 19.36 5.52
CA ASN A 105 -15.50 18.23 5.63
C ASN A 105 -15.24 17.15 4.56
N GLY A 106 -14.26 17.38 3.68
CA GLY A 106 -13.92 16.49 2.58
C GLY A 106 -12.83 15.48 2.94
N PRO A 107 -12.67 14.44 2.13
CA PRO A 107 -11.50 13.57 2.19
C PRO A 107 -10.20 14.38 2.04
N PRO A 108 -9.17 14.18 2.88
CA PRO A 108 -7.88 14.86 2.74
C PRO A 108 -7.24 14.71 1.36
N ALA A 109 -7.53 13.61 0.66
CA ALA A 109 -7.06 13.36 -0.69
C ALA A 109 -7.44 14.46 -1.71
N PHE A 110 -8.53 15.19 -1.46
CA PHE A 110 -8.95 16.31 -2.32
C PHE A 110 -8.12 17.57 -2.10
N ASP A 111 -7.70 17.84 -0.87
CA ASP A 111 -6.91 19.03 -0.54
C ASP A 111 -5.40 18.78 -0.71
N SER A 112 -4.96 17.52 -0.65
CA SER A 112 -3.55 17.13 -0.76
C SER A 112 -2.80 17.66 -2.00
N PRO A 113 -3.40 17.82 -3.19
CA PRO A 113 -2.75 18.43 -4.34
C PRO A 113 -2.38 19.91 -4.16
N THR A 114 -3.00 20.59 -3.20
CA THR A 114 -2.72 22.00 -2.87
C THR A 114 -1.66 22.15 -1.78
N ASP A 115 -1.22 21.04 -1.17
CA ASP A 115 -0.09 21.02 -0.25
C ASP A 115 1.23 21.21 -1.02
N TYR A 116 2.02 22.18 -0.57
CA TYR A 116 3.29 22.58 -1.17
C TYR A 116 4.26 21.40 -1.31
N LEU A 117 4.38 20.57 -0.28
CA LEU A 117 5.31 19.44 -0.30
C LEU A 117 4.80 18.32 -1.21
N THR A 118 3.51 18.00 -1.14
CA THR A 118 2.88 17.03 -2.05
C THR A 118 3.04 17.48 -3.51
N GLU A 119 2.74 18.74 -3.84
CA GLU A 119 2.93 19.29 -5.19
C GLU A 119 4.41 19.26 -5.62
N LYS A 120 5.33 19.65 -4.73
CA LYS A 120 6.77 19.66 -5.00
C LYS A 120 7.32 18.28 -5.31
N TRP A 121 6.90 17.25 -4.59
CA TRP A 121 7.44 15.88 -4.75
C TRP A 121 6.71 15.04 -5.79
N SER A 122 5.51 15.42 -6.20
CA SER A 122 4.73 14.72 -7.24
C SER A 122 4.94 15.31 -8.65
N ARG A 123 5.97 16.16 -8.86
CA ARG A 123 6.15 16.90 -10.12
C ARG A 123 6.28 16.00 -11.35
N ASP A 124 7.01 14.90 -11.24
CA ASP A 124 7.36 14.06 -12.38
C ASP A 124 6.24 13.06 -12.72
N ASP A 125 5.78 12.29 -11.73
CA ASP A 125 4.83 11.18 -11.98
C ASP A 125 3.37 11.51 -11.65
N LYS A 126 3.11 12.65 -10.97
CA LYS A 126 1.77 13.05 -10.49
C LYS A 126 1.04 11.99 -9.65
N ASN A 127 1.78 11.06 -9.06
CA ASN A 127 1.25 10.08 -8.12
C ASN A 127 1.23 10.65 -6.70
N ILE A 128 0.14 10.42 -5.96
CA ILE A 128 0.03 10.70 -4.52
C ILE A 128 -0.34 9.39 -3.83
N LEU A 129 0.52 8.93 -2.92
CA LEU A 129 0.26 7.69 -2.18
C LEU A 129 -0.80 7.93 -1.09
N VAL A 130 -1.78 7.04 -1.02
CA VAL A 130 -2.87 7.11 -0.05
C VAL A 130 -2.64 6.07 1.04
N ALA A 131 -2.26 6.54 2.22
CA ALA A 131 -1.95 5.71 3.38
C ALA A 131 -3.19 5.48 4.25
N PHE A 132 -3.27 4.27 4.83
CA PHE A 132 -4.40 3.81 5.65
C PHE A 132 -4.10 3.81 7.15
N THR A 133 -2.87 4.13 7.55
CA THR A 133 -2.47 4.33 8.94
C THR A 133 -1.71 5.65 9.11
N ASP A 134 -1.79 6.24 10.31
CA ASP A 134 -1.05 7.49 10.58
C ASP A 134 0.46 7.26 10.54
N ASP A 135 0.93 6.07 10.89
CA ASP A 135 2.36 5.72 10.83
C ASP A 135 2.87 5.64 9.39
N ASP A 136 2.10 5.05 8.47
CA ASP A 136 2.43 5.05 7.04
C ASP A 136 2.53 6.48 6.49
N ILE A 137 1.57 7.35 6.87
CA ILE A 137 1.57 8.76 6.51
C ILE A 137 2.88 9.44 6.94
N VAL A 138 3.29 9.23 8.19
CA VAL A 138 4.50 9.82 8.78
C VAL A 138 5.75 9.31 8.07
N VAL A 139 5.88 7.98 7.88
CA VAL A 139 7.02 7.36 7.20
C VAL A 139 7.17 7.92 5.78
N LEU A 140 6.10 7.94 4.99
CA LEU A 140 6.12 8.49 3.63
C LEU A 140 6.53 9.96 3.59
N ARG A 141 6.02 10.76 4.53
CA ARG A 141 6.34 12.19 4.61
C ARG A 141 7.80 12.42 4.96
N MET A 142 8.37 11.65 5.88
CA MET A 142 9.81 11.69 6.22
C MET A 142 10.69 11.21 5.05
N LEU A 143 10.20 10.21 4.29
CA LEU A 143 10.84 9.76 3.06
C LEU A 143 10.72 10.77 1.92
N GLY A 144 10.03 11.90 2.07
CA GLY A 144 9.87 12.87 1.00
C GLY A 144 9.03 12.35 -0.18
N ILE A 145 8.13 11.41 0.09
CA ILE A 145 7.23 10.81 -0.90
C ILE A 145 5.87 11.52 -0.78
N PRO A 146 5.27 11.98 -1.90
CA PRO A 146 3.98 12.65 -1.87
C PRO A 146 2.90 11.69 -1.35
N CYS A 147 2.26 12.05 -0.25
CA CYS A 147 1.25 11.20 0.40
C CYS A 147 0.07 11.98 0.98
N THR A 148 -1.04 11.29 1.16
CA THR A 148 -2.25 11.74 1.82
C THR A 148 -2.88 10.62 2.65
N SER A 149 -3.84 10.97 3.49
CA SER A 149 -4.69 10.04 4.24
C SER A 149 -5.80 9.45 3.37
N SER A 150 -6.18 8.19 3.65
CA SER A 150 -7.35 7.50 3.12
C SER A 150 -8.69 7.94 3.73
N ALA A 151 -8.69 8.84 4.72
CA ALA A 151 -9.89 9.20 5.46
C ALA A 151 -11.00 9.72 4.54
N GLY A 152 -12.22 9.24 4.77
CA GLY A 152 -13.41 9.61 3.98
C GLY A 152 -13.51 8.95 2.60
N LEU A 153 -12.50 8.20 2.14
CA LEU A 153 -12.59 7.46 0.88
C LEU A 153 -13.62 6.33 0.92
N THR A 154 -13.84 5.77 2.11
CA THR A 154 -14.90 4.79 2.36
C THR A 154 -16.30 5.36 2.20
N ASP A 155 -16.47 6.69 2.25
CA ASP A 155 -17.76 7.38 2.37
C ASP A 155 -18.06 8.35 1.23
N LEU A 156 -17.29 8.27 0.13
CA LEU A 156 -17.46 9.15 -1.02
C LEU A 156 -18.87 9.07 -1.62
N SER A 157 -19.57 10.19 -1.66
CA SER A 157 -20.82 10.31 -2.43
C SER A 157 -20.57 10.08 -3.93
N GLY A 158 -21.62 9.73 -4.68
CA GLY A 158 -21.51 9.58 -6.13
C GLY A 158 -21.01 10.85 -6.85
N GLN A 159 -21.32 12.04 -6.32
CA GLN A 159 -20.79 13.30 -6.85
C GLN A 159 -19.29 13.45 -6.60
N GLN A 160 -18.81 13.06 -5.41
CA GLN A 160 -17.38 13.08 -5.08
C GLN A 160 -16.61 12.04 -5.91
N LEU A 161 -17.13 10.83 -6.08
CA LEU A 161 -16.55 9.81 -6.96
C LEU A 161 -16.45 10.30 -8.41
N ARG A 162 -17.51 10.93 -8.93
CA ARG A 162 -17.50 11.57 -10.24
C ARG A 162 -16.50 12.72 -10.34
N SER A 163 -16.29 13.47 -9.27
CA SER A 163 -15.29 14.55 -9.25
C SER A 163 -13.86 14.00 -9.18
N LEU A 164 -13.67 12.86 -8.52
CA LEU A 164 -12.38 12.19 -8.36
C LEU A 164 -11.95 11.43 -9.63
N CYS A 165 -12.89 10.71 -10.26
CA CYS A 165 -12.62 9.82 -11.40
C CYS A 165 -13.06 10.40 -12.75
N GLY A 166 -13.88 11.45 -12.75
CA GLY A 166 -14.48 11.97 -13.97
C GLY A 166 -13.51 12.74 -14.84
N ASP A 167 -13.83 12.81 -16.14
CA ASP A 167 -13.09 13.64 -17.08
C ASP A 167 -13.23 15.12 -16.68
N PRO A 168 -12.14 15.81 -16.30
CA PRO A 168 -12.19 17.22 -15.91
C PRO A 168 -12.78 18.13 -17.01
N HIS A 169 -12.78 17.69 -18.28
CA HIS A 169 -13.39 18.42 -19.40
C HIS A 169 -14.91 18.36 -19.41
N ILE A 170 -15.52 17.24 -19.00
CA ILE A 170 -16.98 17.06 -19.04
C ILE A 170 -17.67 17.93 -17.98
N TYR A 171 -17.04 18.16 -16.83
CA TYR A 171 -17.64 18.93 -15.73
C TYR A 171 -17.50 20.45 -15.86
N ARG A 172 -16.68 20.96 -16.79
CA ARG A 172 -16.57 22.41 -17.01
C ARG A 172 -17.77 23.03 -17.72
N THR A 173 -18.59 22.24 -18.41
CA THR A 173 -19.73 22.73 -19.20
C THR A 173 -21.08 22.62 -18.50
N ALA A 174 -21.15 21.89 -17.37
CA ALA A 174 -22.37 21.79 -16.56
C ALA A 174 -22.61 23.11 -15.80
N ALA A 175 -23.80 23.69 -15.98
CA ALA A 175 -24.14 25.03 -15.50
C ALA A 175 -23.93 25.20 -13.97
N PRO A 176 -23.48 26.38 -13.50
CA PRO A 176 -23.08 26.66 -12.11
C PRO A 176 -24.24 26.78 -11.09
N SER A 177 -25.38 26.13 -11.33
CA SER A 177 -26.59 26.34 -10.52
C SER A 177 -26.63 25.56 -9.19
N CYS A 178 -25.76 24.56 -8.97
CA CYS A 178 -25.64 23.90 -7.67
C CYS A 178 -24.49 24.47 -6.84
N ARG A 179 -24.76 25.59 -6.15
CA ARG A 179 -23.86 26.14 -5.12
C ARG A 179 -23.84 25.21 -3.90
N SER A 180 -22.74 24.51 -3.64
CA SER A 180 -22.32 24.20 -2.25
C SER A 180 -21.00 23.46 -2.09
N PHE A 181 -20.36 22.95 -3.15
CA PHE A 181 -19.00 22.42 -3.03
C PHE A 181 -18.11 23.01 -4.11
N PRO A 182 -16.97 23.66 -3.76
CA PRO A 182 -15.95 23.92 -4.77
C PRO A 182 -15.62 22.58 -5.42
N ALA A 183 -15.62 22.52 -6.75
CA ALA A 183 -15.22 21.32 -7.46
C ALA A 183 -13.75 21.07 -7.16
N VAL A 184 -13.46 20.30 -6.11
CA VAL A 184 -12.10 19.92 -5.78
C VAL A 184 -11.72 18.79 -6.72
N THR A 185 -11.28 19.18 -7.91
CA THR A 185 -10.65 18.26 -8.84
C THR A 185 -9.27 17.95 -8.27
N THR A 186 -8.93 16.68 -8.11
CA THR A 186 -7.56 16.22 -7.88
C THR A 186 -6.62 16.54 -9.07
N GLY A 187 -6.98 17.47 -9.96
CA GLY A 187 -6.18 17.90 -11.10
C GLY A 187 -5.78 16.74 -12.01
N ASN A 188 -4.50 16.69 -12.35
CA ASN A 188 -3.88 15.58 -13.10
C ASN A 188 -3.24 14.53 -12.18
N TYR A 189 -3.54 14.56 -10.89
CA TYR A 189 -2.96 13.62 -9.94
C TYR A 189 -3.68 12.27 -10.00
N ARG A 190 -2.90 11.22 -9.80
CA ARG A 190 -3.35 9.84 -9.62
C ARG A 190 -3.18 9.44 -8.17
N LEU A 191 -4.25 8.99 -7.53
CA LEU A 191 -4.21 8.46 -6.17
C LEU A 191 -3.76 7.00 -6.23
N VAL A 192 -2.73 6.65 -5.47
CA VAL A 192 -2.22 5.28 -5.40
C VAL A 192 -2.47 4.74 -3.99
N LEU A 193 -3.48 3.90 -3.85
CA LEU A 193 -3.84 3.25 -2.59
C LEU A 193 -2.73 2.28 -2.19
N ILE A 194 -2.23 2.42 -0.96
CA ILE A 194 -1.20 1.52 -0.45
C ILE A 194 -1.89 0.23 0.03
N GLY A 195 -1.58 -0.89 -0.62
CA GLY A 195 -2.17 -2.20 -0.31
C GLY A 195 -1.44 -2.99 0.78
N TRP A 196 -0.54 -2.36 1.53
CA TRP A 196 0.28 -3.01 2.55
C TRP A 196 0.57 -2.01 3.68
N CYS A 197 1.00 -2.48 4.85
CA CYS A 197 1.38 -1.60 5.97
C CYS A 197 2.89 -1.33 5.89
N LEU A 198 3.26 -0.18 5.31
CA LEU A 198 4.66 0.22 5.10
C LEU A 198 5.40 0.39 6.44
N ALA A 199 4.77 1.02 7.44
CA ALA A 199 5.34 1.27 8.75
C ALA A 199 5.78 -0.03 9.44
N ASP A 200 4.98 -1.09 9.29
CA ASP A 200 5.25 -2.42 9.87
C ASP A 200 5.97 -3.37 8.91
N LEU A 201 6.23 -2.93 7.67
CA LEU A 201 6.72 -3.76 6.57
C LEU A 201 5.88 -5.05 6.37
N ASN A 202 4.57 -4.97 6.65
CA ASN A 202 3.65 -6.09 6.52
C ASN A 202 2.93 -6.03 5.16
N SER A 203 2.94 -7.14 4.43
CA SER A 203 2.29 -7.27 3.12
C SER A 203 0.76 -7.25 3.15
N ASP A 204 0.16 -7.45 4.32
CA ASP A 204 -1.29 -7.57 4.44
C ASP A 204 -1.99 -6.20 4.27
N PRO A 205 -2.99 -6.08 3.38
CA PRO A 205 -3.76 -4.86 3.24
C PRO A 205 -4.65 -4.64 4.47
N SER A 206 -4.82 -3.38 4.87
CA SER A 206 -5.77 -3.02 5.92
C SER A 206 -7.23 -3.33 5.52
N GLU A 207 -8.08 -3.62 6.51
CA GLU A 207 -9.52 -3.84 6.27
C GLU A 207 -10.19 -2.61 5.63
N THR A 208 -9.75 -1.42 6.02
CA THR A 208 -10.21 -0.15 5.45
C THR A 208 -9.87 -0.05 3.96
N MET A 209 -8.66 -0.48 3.56
CA MET A 209 -8.26 -0.52 2.15
C MET A 209 -9.19 -1.43 1.34
N GLN A 210 -9.46 -2.64 1.84
CA GLN A 210 -10.36 -3.58 1.16
C GLN A 210 -11.79 -3.02 1.01
N THR A 211 -12.26 -2.29 2.02
CA THR A 211 -13.56 -1.61 1.98
C THR A 211 -13.59 -0.53 0.90
N VAL A 212 -12.54 0.30 0.80
CA VAL A 212 -12.41 1.32 -0.26
C VAL A 212 -12.41 0.67 -1.64
N VAL A 213 -11.61 -0.37 -1.86
CA VAL A 213 -11.53 -1.08 -3.14
C VAL A 213 -12.88 -1.67 -3.54
N THR A 214 -13.58 -2.33 -2.61
CA THR A 214 -14.91 -2.90 -2.87
C THR A 214 -15.91 -1.83 -3.31
N ARG A 215 -15.90 -0.68 -2.62
CA ARG A 215 -16.77 0.46 -2.96
C ARG A 215 -16.41 1.07 -4.32
N LEU A 216 -15.12 1.18 -4.64
CA LEU A 216 -14.66 1.68 -5.94
C LEU A 216 -15.10 0.76 -7.08
N ASN A 217 -14.91 -0.56 -6.96
CA ASN A 217 -15.42 -1.53 -7.94
C ASN A 217 -16.94 -1.41 -8.13
N SER A 218 -17.69 -1.34 -7.02
CA SER A 218 -19.14 -1.14 -7.08
C SER A 218 -19.54 0.17 -7.78
N ALA A 219 -18.76 1.24 -7.59
CA ALA A 219 -18.98 2.53 -8.23
C ALA A 219 -18.70 2.48 -9.74
N GLU A 220 -17.69 1.73 -10.18
CA GLU A 220 -17.45 1.52 -11.61
C GLU A 220 -18.61 0.78 -12.27
N ASP A 221 -19.14 -0.26 -11.63
CA ASP A 221 -20.26 -1.05 -12.15
C ASP A 221 -21.56 -0.23 -12.23
N VAL A 222 -21.85 0.57 -11.19
CA VAL A 222 -23.10 1.32 -11.09
C VAL A 222 -23.08 2.62 -11.90
N PHE A 223 -21.96 3.35 -11.89
CA PHE A 223 -21.86 4.66 -12.52
C PHE A 223 -21.15 4.66 -13.87
N GLY A 224 -20.60 3.52 -14.30
CA GLY A 224 -19.80 3.43 -15.52
C GLY A 224 -18.52 4.27 -15.45
N LEU A 225 -17.98 4.47 -14.25
CA LEU A 225 -16.74 5.20 -14.04
C LEU A 225 -15.54 4.31 -14.40
N ASP A 226 -14.50 4.92 -14.95
CA ASP A 226 -13.19 4.28 -15.11
C ASP A 226 -12.25 4.80 -14.02
N THR A 227 -12.09 4.04 -12.94
CA THR A 227 -11.19 4.42 -11.84
C THR A 227 -9.72 4.19 -12.21
N SER A 228 -9.42 3.34 -13.21
CA SER A 228 -8.04 2.92 -13.51
C SER A 228 -7.10 4.08 -13.87
N THR A 229 -7.67 5.13 -14.45
CA THR A 229 -6.95 6.36 -14.87
C THR A 229 -6.56 7.25 -13.69
N ARG A 230 -7.34 7.25 -12.60
CA ARG A 230 -7.19 8.19 -11.47
C ARG A 230 -6.86 7.53 -10.15
N ILE A 231 -7.14 6.25 -10.03
CA ILE A 231 -6.92 5.45 -8.83
C ILE A 231 -6.17 4.20 -9.23
N ALA A 232 -5.12 3.91 -8.47
CA ALA A 232 -4.33 2.71 -8.58
C ALA A 232 -4.14 2.09 -7.21
N ILE A 233 -3.66 0.86 -7.18
CA ILE A 233 -3.30 0.17 -5.95
C ILE A 233 -1.85 -0.26 -6.07
N TRP A 234 -1.00 0.25 -5.18
CA TRP A 234 0.37 -0.22 -5.04
C TRP A 234 0.41 -1.35 -4.01
N GLN A 235 0.77 -2.54 -4.50
CA GLN A 235 0.91 -3.73 -3.68
C GLN A 235 2.26 -4.38 -4.00
N PRO A 236 3.32 -4.12 -3.23
CA PRO A 236 4.64 -4.66 -3.49
C PRO A 236 4.65 -6.19 -3.52
N SER A 237 5.66 -6.74 -4.19
CA SER A 237 6.00 -8.16 -4.08
C SER A 237 6.69 -8.46 -2.74
N ALA A 238 6.76 -9.74 -2.35
CA ALA A 238 7.50 -10.14 -1.15
C ALA A 238 8.99 -9.77 -1.25
N ASP A 239 9.58 -9.88 -2.45
CA ASP A 239 10.97 -9.46 -2.68
C ASP A 239 11.15 -7.94 -2.54
N ASP A 240 10.22 -7.14 -3.04
CA ASP A 240 10.25 -5.68 -2.85
C ASP A 240 10.18 -5.33 -1.36
N CYS A 241 9.25 -5.92 -0.60
CA CYS A 241 9.14 -5.71 0.84
C CYS A 241 10.45 -6.05 1.55
N ARG A 242 11.05 -7.21 1.22
CA ARG A 242 12.33 -7.65 1.79
C ARG A 242 13.45 -6.68 1.46
N ARG A 243 13.60 -6.25 0.20
CA ARG A 243 14.64 -5.32 -0.24
C ARG A 243 14.49 -3.95 0.42
N ILE A 244 13.26 -3.44 0.53
CA ILE A 244 12.94 -2.19 1.22
C ILE A 244 13.29 -2.32 2.71
N GLY A 245 12.90 -3.43 3.34
CA GLY A 245 13.21 -3.72 4.75
C GLY A 245 14.72 -3.77 5.02
N VAL A 246 15.48 -4.51 4.21
CA VAL A 246 16.95 -4.55 4.32
C VAL A 246 17.55 -3.14 4.18
N ALA A 247 17.12 -2.36 3.19
CA ALA A 247 17.63 -0.99 3.02
C ALA A 247 17.29 -0.09 4.24
N ALA A 248 16.11 -0.26 4.84
CA ALA A 248 15.69 0.43 6.05
C ALA A 248 16.53 0.03 7.27
N GLU A 249 16.84 -1.26 7.43
CA GLU A 249 17.71 -1.78 8.49
C GLU A 249 19.12 -1.17 8.45
N PHE A 250 19.66 -0.96 7.24
CA PHE A 250 20.94 -0.29 7.03
C PHE A 250 20.85 1.25 7.04
N ALA A 251 19.67 1.82 7.32
CA ALA A 251 19.42 3.25 7.34
C ALA A 251 19.80 3.98 6.03
N ASP A 252 19.73 3.29 4.88
CA ASP A 252 20.05 3.88 3.59
C ASP A 252 18.82 4.56 2.97
N LEU A 253 18.63 5.83 3.33
CA LEU A 253 17.49 6.65 2.87
C LEU A 253 17.35 6.70 1.35
N ASN A 254 18.46 6.83 0.62
CA ASN A 254 18.42 6.97 -0.84
C ASN A 254 18.01 5.65 -1.49
N GLN A 255 18.55 4.55 -0.98
CA GLN A 255 18.21 3.21 -1.45
C GLN A 255 16.75 2.86 -1.15
N VAL A 256 16.25 3.17 0.06
CA VAL A 256 14.82 3.00 0.40
C VAL A 256 13.92 3.76 -0.58
N ARG A 257 14.17 5.04 -0.80
CA ARG A 257 13.40 5.87 -1.75
C ARG A 257 13.38 5.26 -3.14
N ARG A 258 14.55 4.87 -3.63
CA ARG A 258 14.70 4.24 -4.95
C ARG A 258 13.90 2.95 -5.05
N LEU A 259 13.98 2.07 -4.05
CA LEU A 259 13.25 0.80 -4.05
C LEU A 259 11.74 1.00 -3.97
N ILE A 260 11.26 1.93 -3.15
CA ILE A 260 9.84 2.28 -3.09
C ILE A 260 9.36 2.81 -4.45
N SER A 261 10.07 3.77 -5.05
CA SER A 261 9.71 4.30 -6.37
C SER A 261 9.69 3.20 -7.44
N GLN A 262 10.67 2.31 -7.46
CA GLN A 262 10.71 1.17 -8.38
C GLN A 262 9.50 0.25 -8.16
N SER A 263 9.20 -0.10 -6.91
CA SER A 263 8.06 -0.97 -6.58
C SER A 263 6.72 -0.32 -6.91
N VAL A 264 6.56 1.00 -6.67
CA VAL A 264 5.35 1.73 -7.09
C VAL A 264 5.19 1.67 -8.61
N GLN A 265 6.28 1.76 -9.38
CA GLN A 265 6.21 1.67 -10.84
C GLN A 265 5.89 0.25 -11.33
N SER A 266 6.48 -0.79 -10.73
CA SER A 266 6.36 -2.18 -11.20
C SER A 266 5.20 -2.96 -10.59
N SER A 267 4.67 -2.52 -9.44
CA SER A 267 3.70 -3.27 -8.63
C SER A 267 2.46 -2.44 -8.31
N THR A 268 2.08 -1.57 -9.24
CA THR A 268 0.82 -0.83 -9.21
C THR A 268 -0.16 -1.41 -10.22
N PHE A 269 -1.39 -1.63 -9.77
CA PHE A 269 -2.47 -2.24 -10.54
C PHE A 269 -3.72 -1.35 -10.49
N SER A 270 -4.63 -1.54 -11.42
CA SER A 270 -5.97 -0.96 -11.34
C SER A 270 -6.80 -1.63 -10.24
N VAL A 271 -7.89 -0.96 -9.83
CA VAL A 271 -8.81 -1.49 -8.80
C VAL A 271 -9.44 -2.83 -9.25
N ARG A 272 -9.71 -2.98 -10.55
CA ARG A 272 -10.28 -4.20 -11.15
C ARG A 272 -9.33 -5.38 -11.20
N GLU A 273 -8.03 -5.13 -11.31
CA GLU A 273 -7.01 -6.18 -11.38
C GLU A 273 -6.71 -6.76 -9.99
N LEU A 274 -7.16 -6.12 -8.90
CA LEU A 274 -6.84 -6.57 -7.55
C LEU A 274 -7.32 -8.00 -7.25
N PRO A 275 -8.55 -8.44 -7.57
CA PRO A 275 -8.97 -9.82 -7.34
C PRO A 275 -8.13 -10.85 -8.11
N GLU A 276 -7.68 -10.52 -9.32
CA GLU A 276 -6.77 -11.36 -10.10
C GLU A 276 -5.36 -11.40 -9.48
N CYS A 277 -4.90 -10.27 -8.95
CA CYS A 277 -3.66 -10.18 -8.19
C CYS A 277 -3.75 -10.91 -6.84
N ALA A 278 -4.88 -10.86 -6.16
CA ALA A 278 -5.11 -11.53 -4.89
C ALA A 278 -5.21 -13.05 -5.07
N SER A 279 -5.87 -13.52 -6.14
CA SER A 279 -5.95 -14.95 -6.48
C SER A 279 -4.64 -15.53 -6.99
N SER A 280 -3.80 -14.73 -7.66
CA SER A 280 -2.42 -15.15 -7.95
C SER A 280 -1.55 -15.17 -6.69
N ARG A 281 -1.84 -14.33 -5.68
CA ARG A 281 -1.12 -14.25 -4.40
C ARG A 281 -1.58 -15.22 -3.32
N SER A 282 -2.82 -15.69 -3.35
CA SER A 282 -3.36 -16.67 -2.39
C SER A 282 -2.74 -18.07 -2.56
N GLY A 283 -1.51 -18.14 -3.09
CA GLY A 283 -0.90 -19.33 -3.63
C GLY A 283 -1.78 -19.85 -4.75
N THR A 284 -1.49 -19.46 -6.00
CA THR A 284 -1.82 -20.40 -7.07
C THR A 284 -1.09 -21.69 -6.68
N ASP A 285 -1.82 -22.74 -6.29
CA ASP A 285 -1.24 -24.02 -5.88
C ASP A 285 -0.07 -24.31 -6.84
N TYR A 286 1.12 -24.59 -6.30
CA TYR A 286 2.30 -24.90 -7.09
C TYR A 286 1.98 -25.79 -8.30
N ILE A 287 1.07 -26.76 -8.11
CA ILE A 287 0.59 -27.66 -9.17
C ILE A 287 -0.14 -26.91 -10.29
N VAL A 288 -1.00 -25.94 -9.94
CA VAL A 288 -1.74 -25.09 -10.89
C VAL A 288 -0.80 -24.13 -11.59
N ALA A 289 0.09 -23.43 -10.87
CA ALA A 289 1.04 -22.50 -11.47
C ALA A 289 1.98 -23.22 -12.46
N ARG A 290 2.48 -24.40 -12.07
CA ARG A 290 3.24 -25.28 -12.96
C ARG A 290 2.45 -25.69 -14.19
N ARG A 291 1.18 -26.09 -14.03
CA ARG A 291 0.33 -26.51 -15.15
C ARG A 291 0.10 -25.37 -16.13
N GLU A 292 -0.15 -24.16 -15.64
CA GLU A 292 -0.35 -22.98 -16.48
C GLU A 292 0.94 -22.60 -17.21
N LEU A 293 2.09 -22.62 -16.55
CA LEU A 293 3.38 -22.42 -17.22
C LEU A 293 3.59 -23.44 -18.35
N LEU A 294 3.40 -24.73 -18.07
CA LEU A 294 3.53 -25.79 -19.08
C LEU A 294 2.57 -25.60 -20.26
N ARG A 295 1.33 -25.18 -19.99
CA ARG A 295 0.33 -24.89 -21.04
C ARG A 295 0.76 -23.70 -21.90
N THR A 296 1.20 -22.61 -21.28
CA THR A 296 1.63 -21.40 -21.99
C THR A 296 2.87 -21.69 -22.84
N MET A 297 3.84 -22.43 -22.31
CA MET A 297 5.02 -22.86 -23.07
C MET A 297 4.64 -23.76 -24.26
N SER A 298 3.69 -24.69 -24.06
CA SER A 298 3.21 -25.55 -25.16
C SER A 298 2.54 -24.74 -26.28
N ARG A 299 1.77 -23.71 -25.93
CA ARG A 299 1.16 -22.78 -26.91
C ARG A 299 2.21 -21.92 -27.61
N ALA A 300 3.15 -21.34 -26.87
CA ALA A 300 4.22 -20.53 -27.44
C ALA A 300 5.01 -21.32 -28.51
N ARG A 301 5.21 -22.63 -28.28
CA ARG A 301 5.80 -23.56 -29.26
C ARG A 301 4.98 -23.70 -30.54
N GLU A 302 3.66 -23.86 -30.42
CA GLU A 302 2.77 -24.03 -31.58
C GLU A 302 2.71 -22.77 -32.47
N PHE A 303 2.86 -21.59 -31.87
CA PHE A 303 2.70 -20.32 -32.57
C PHE A 303 4.03 -19.60 -32.90
N GLY A 304 5.18 -20.12 -32.47
CA GLY A 304 6.50 -19.62 -32.86
C GLY A 304 6.84 -18.22 -32.33
N PHE A 305 6.20 -17.78 -31.24
CA PHE A 305 6.42 -16.47 -30.65
C PHE A 305 6.91 -16.54 -29.21
N GLN A 306 7.88 -15.66 -28.91
CA GLN A 306 8.17 -15.11 -27.59
C GLN A 306 6.89 -14.48 -27.04
N SER A 307 6.19 -15.20 -26.17
CA SER A 307 4.99 -14.67 -25.52
C SER A 307 5.40 -14.05 -24.19
N PRO A 308 5.12 -12.75 -23.96
CA PRO A 308 5.30 -12.14 -22.64
C PRO A 308 4.50 -12.86 -21.53
N ASP A 309 3.53 -13.70 -21.92
CA ASP A 309 2.82 -14.58 -21.00
C ASP A 309 3.71 -15.67 -20.39
N VAL A 310 4.75 -16.16 -21.08
CA VAL A 310 5.65 -17.20 -20.55
C VAL A 310 6.44 -16.65 -19.36
N SER A 311 7.03 -15.47 -19.52
CA SER A 311 7.80 -14.78 -18.48
C SER A 311 6.94 -14.52 -17.24
N LYS A 312 5.71 -14.01 -17.44
CA LYS A 312 4.73 -13.83 -16.35
C LYS A 312 4.37 -15.15 -15.65
N ARG A 313 4.12 -16.23 -16.41
CA ARG A 313 3.78 -17.55 -15.83
C ARG A 313 4.96 -18.21 -15.13
N LEU A 314 6.18 -17.89 -15.53
CA LEU A 314 7.40 -18.36 -14.89
C LEU A 314 7.60 -17.66 -13.54
N GLU A 315 7.34 -16.35 -13.48
CA GLU A 315 7.28 -15.62 -12.21
C GLU A 315 6.20 -16.17 -11.27
N ASP A 316 4.99 -16.45 -11.79
CA ASP A 316 3.90 -17.07 -11.02
C ASP A 316 4.33 -18.44 -10.48
N PHE A 317 5.02 -19.25 -11.30
CA PHE A 317 5.55 -20.56 -10.92
C PHE A 317 6.60 -20.46 -9.82
N ASN A 318 7.61 -19.60 -9.97
CA ASN A 318 8.66 -19.41 -8.96
C ASN A 318 8.07 -18.90 -7.64
N ARG A 319 7.18 -17.91 -7.71
CA ARG A 319 6.48 -17.39 -6.53
C ARG A 319 5.64 -18.46 -5.84
N SER A 320 4.94 -19.31 -6.61
CA SER A 320 4.17 -20.42 -6.03
C SER A 320 5.04 -21.48 -5.39
N PHE A 321 6.25 -21.73 -5.92
CA PHE A 321 7.20 -22.68 -5.36
C PHE A 321 7.71 -22.19 -4.00
N ASP A 322 8.15 -20.94 -3.93
CA ASP A 322 8.64 -20.35 -2.69
C ASP A 322 7.55 -20.34 -1.62
N SER A 323 6.37 -19.80 -1.93
CA SER A 323 5.28 -19.67 -0.97
C SER A 323 4.62 -21.01 -0.58
N SER A 324 4.41 -21.93 -1.52
CA SER A 324 3.64 -23.17 -1.25
C SER A 324 4.50 -24.33 -0.78
N ILE A 325 5.82 -24.29 -1.02
CA ILE A 325 6.74 -25.39 -0.68
C ILE A 325 7.77 -24.92 0.33
N VAL A 326 8.58 -23.91 0.00
CA VAL A 326 9.72 -23.50 0.85
C VAL A 326 9.22 -22.89 2.16
N ASP A 327 8.35 -21.89 2.08
CA ASP A 327 7.82 -21.21 3.27
C ASP A 327 6.96 -22.14 4.14
N ALA A 328 6.21 -23.05 3.52
CA ALA A 328 5.43 -24.05 4.22
C ALA A 328 6.34 -24.99 5.05
N ILE A 329 7.44 -25.47 4.47
CA ILE A 329 8.40 -26.33 5.17
C ILE A 329 9.11 -25.55 6.29
N ILE A 330 9.49 -24.29 6.06
CA ILE A 330 10.11 -23.44 7.08
C ILE A 330 9.14 -23.24 8.25
N LYS A 331 7.85 -22.97 7.97
CA LYS A 331 6.82 -22.82 9.01
C LYS A 331 6.64 -24.10 9.83
N ASP A 332 6.62 -25.26 9.17
CA ASP A 332 6.58 -26.56 9.83
C ASP A 332 7.84 -26.80 10.67
N ALA A 333 9.02 -26.38 10.19
CA ALA A 333 10.28 -26.46 10.93
C ALA A 333 10.23 -25.63 12.21
N MET A 334 9.74 -24.40 12.12
CA MET A 334 9.62 -23.50 13.27
C MET A 334 8.63 -24.04 14.32
N SER A 335 7.62 -24.79 13.87
CA SER A 335 6.61 -25.39 14.74
C SER A 335 7.03 -26.76 15.32
N ALA A 336 8.10 -27.38 14.80
CA ALA A 336 8.58 -28.68 15.26
C ALA A 336 9.18 -28.58 16.67
N ALA A 337 8.77 -29.48 17.56
CA ALA A 337 9.27 -29.54 18.94
C ALA A 337 10.69 -30.14 19.03
N ASP A 338 10.99 -31.13 18.18
CA ASP A 338 12.30 -31.76 18.11
C ASP A 338 13.30 -30.92 17.31
N SER A 339 14.49 -30.72 17.89
CA SER A 339 15.59 -29.98 17.27
C SER A 339 16.17 -30.66 16.03
N ILE A 340 16.16 -32.00 15.98
CA ILE A 340 16.66 -32.74 14.82
C ILE A 340 15.67 -32.60 13.67
N GLU A 341 14.38 -32.82 13.93
CA GLU A 341 13.31 -32.60 12.96
C GLU A 341 13.31 -31.17 12.39
N ARG A 342 13.40 -30.14 13.24
CA ARG A 342 13.52 -28.75 12.80
C ARG A 342 14.71 -28.54 11.85
N SER A 343 15.87 -29.08 12.21
CA SER A 343 17.09 -28.94 11.39
C SER A 343 16.96 -29.64 10.05
N LEU A 344 16.33 -30.82 10.00
CA LEU A 344 16.07 -31.55 8.76
C LEU A 344 15.08 -30.83 7.84
N LEU A 345 14.02 -30.24 8.39
CA LEU A 345 13.05 -29.46 7.62
C LEU A 345 13.70 -28.19 7.04
N LEU A 346 14.52 -27.48 7.81
CA LEU A 346 15.28 -26.33 7.31
C LEU A 346 16.26 -26.71 6.18
N ALA A 347 17.02 -27.79 6.37
CA ALA A 347 17.92 -28.30 5.34
C ALA A 347 17.17 -28.73 4.07
N ALA A 348 15.97 -29.32 4.22
CA ALA A 348 15.11 -29.67 3.10
C ALA A 348 14.62 -28.44 2.35
N ALA A 349 14.16 -27.39 3.06
CA ALA A 349 13.75 -26.12 2.46
C ALA A 349 14.90 -25.46 1.67
N GLU A 350 16.10 -25.41 2.26
CA GLU A 350 17.29 -24.85 1.62
C GLU A 350 17.69 -25.65 0.37
N LEU A 351 17.71 -26.98 0.46
CA LEU A 351 18.05 -27.84 -0.67
C LEU A 351 17.02 -27.74 -1.80
N MET A 352 15.72 -27.68 -1.47
CA MET A 352 14.65 -27.47 -2.44
C MET A 352 14.77 -26.10 -3.13
N GLY A 353 15.01 -25.03 -2.37
CA GLY A 353 15.24 -23.68 -2.89
C GLY A 353 16.45 -23.63 -3.81
N SER A 354 17.58 -24.20 -3.38
CA SER A 354 18.82 -24.27 -4.18
C SER A 354 18.62 -25.06 -5.47
N TRP A 355 17.93 -26.21 -5.42
CA TRP A 355 17.62 -27.00 -6.61
C TRP A 355 16.71 -26.27 -7.58
N HIS A 356 15.67 -25.59 -7.08
CA HIS A 356 14.78 -24.79 -7.90
C HIS A 356 15.52 -23.63 -8.58
N ALA A 357 16.34 -22.89 -7.84
CA ALA A 357 17.16 -21.80 -8.38
C ALA A 357 18.18 -22.30 -9.44
N SER A 358 18.71 -23.51 -9.27
CA SER A 358 19.63 -24.14 -10.24
C SER A 358 18.93 -24.76 -11.46
N SER A 359 17.59 -24.73 -11.50
CA SER A 359 16.81 -25.28 -12.60
C SER A 359 17.12 -24.53 -13.89
N PRO A 360 17.39 -25.22 -15.01
CA PRO A 360 17.61 -24.57 -16.31
C PRO A 360 16.49 -23.59 -16.67
N LEU A 361 15.26 -23.90 -16.29
CA LEU A 361 14.07 -23.08 -16.51
C LEU A 361 14.12 -21.72 -15.76
N VAL A 362 14.67 -21.70 -14.55
CA VAL A 362 14.83 -20.48 -13.74
C VAL A 362 16.06 -19.68 -14.17
N GLN A 363 17.15 -20.38 -14.53
CA GLN A 363 18.34 -19.72 -15.08
C GLN A 363 18.10 -19.13 -16.47
N SER A 364 17.22 -19.74 -17.28
CA SER A 364 16.87 -19.23 -18.60
C SER A 364 16.05 -17.95 -18.54
N SER A 365 15.22 -17.74 -17.50
CA SER A 365 14.51 -16.46 -17.33
C SER A 365 15.45 -15.26 -17.18
N GLU A 366 16.67 -15.48 -16.68
CA GLU A 366 17.64 -14.41 -16.47
C GLU A 366 18.42 -14.06 -17.75
N ASN A 367 18.47 -14.98 -18.73
CA ASN A 367 19.40 -14.90 -19.86
C ASN A 367 18.75 -14.58 -21.21
N SER A 368 17.56 -15.10 -21.54
CA SER A 368 16.75 -14.75 -22.73
C SER A 368 15.50 -15.63 -22.84
N GLU A 369 14.39 -15.14 -23.39
CA GLU A 369 13.17 -15.94 -23.62
C GLU A 369 13.38 -17.12 -24.59
N ALA A 370 14.35 -17.03 -25.49
CA ALA A 370 14.70 -18.12 -26.40
C ALA A 370 15.25 -19.34 -25.65
N ASP A 371 15.99 -19.12 -24.56
CA ASP A 371 16.64 -20.17 -23.77
C ASP A 371 15.64 -20.96 -22.92
N VAL A 372 14.47 -20.37 -22.61
CA VAL A 372 13.43 -21.00 -21.78
C VAL A 372 12.78 -22.19 -22.49
N CYS A 373 12.62 -22.10 -23.82
CA CYS A 373 12.08 -23.19 -24.62
C CYS A 373 13.06 -24.37 -24.72
N ASP A 374 14.36 -24.10 -24.87
CA ASP A 374 15.39 -25.13 -24.97
C ASP A 374 15.63 -25.82 -23.62
N ALA A 375 15.60 -25.06 -22.52
CA ALA A 375 15.68 -25.59 -21.16
C ALA A 375 14.58 -26.63 -20.85
N PHE A 376 13.43 -26.56 -21.54
CA PHE A 376 12.34 -27.51 -21.37
C PHE A 376 12.60 -28.88 -22.02
N GLU A 377 13.40 -28.91 -23.08
CA GLU A 377 13.78 -30.14 -23.75
C GLU A 377 14.88 -30.90 -23.00
N ASP A 378 15.52 -30.25 -22.03
CA ASP A 378 16.52 -30.89 -21.16
C ASP A 378 15.88 -32.05 -20.35
N PRO A 379 16.29 -33.31 -20.60
CA PRO A 379 15.84 -34.46 -19.81
C PRO A 379 16.12 -34.31 -18.32
N SER A 380 17.16 -33.54 -17.96
CA SER A 380 17.55 -33.28 -16.58
C SER A 380 16.49 -32.46 -15.83
N LEU A 381 15.79 -31.55 -16.51
CA LEU A 381 14.71 -30.75 -15.91
C LEU A 381 13.56 -31.65 -15.46
N ARG A 382 13.14 -32.60 -16.30
CA ARG A 382 12.07 -33.55 -15.96
C ARG A 382 12.44 -34.42 -14.76
N GLN A 383 13.70 -34.84 -14.68
CA GLN A 383 14.19 -35.62 -13.55
C GLN A 383 14.19 -34.79 -12.26
N ARG A 384 14.67 -33.54 -12.30
CA ARG A 384 14.67 -32.63 -11.15
C ARG A 384 13.26 -32.31 -10.66
N LEU A 385 12.32 -32.01 -11.57
CA LEU A 385 10.92 -31.78 -11.21
C LEU A 385 10.30 -33.01 -10.54
N ARG A 386 10.62 -34.24 -10.99
CA ARG A 386 10.17 -35.47 -10.32
C ARG A 386 10.75 -35.63 -8.93
N MET A 387 12.00 -35.22 -8.71
CA MET A 387 12.63 -35.26 -7.39
C MET A 387 11.96 -34.27 -6.44
N ILE A 388 11.71 -33.05 -6.89
CA ILE A 388 10.94 -32.04 -6.15
C ILE A 388 9.54 -32.57 -5.81
N ASP A 389 8.80 -33.09 -6.80
CA ASP A 389 7.47 -33.69 -6.59
C ASP A 389 7.52 -34.83 -5.56
N GLY A 390 8.58 -35.65 -5.59
CA GLY A 390 8.82 -36.72 -4.61
C GLY A 390 9.05 -36.19 -3.20
N LEU A 391 9.89 -35.16 -3.04
CA LEU A 391 10.17 -34.55 -1.75
C LEU A 391 8.94 -33.82 -1.17
N VAL A 392 8.19 -33.11 -2.01
CA VAL A 392 6.92 -32.47 -1.62
C VAL A 392 5.91 -33.51 -1.15
N LYS A 393 5.81 -34.65 -1.85
CA LYS A 393 4.94 -35.76 -1.45
C LYS A 393 5.36 -36.34 -0.10
N ILE A 394 6.66 -36.58 0.10
CA ILE A 394 7.20 -37.06 1.38
C ILE A 394 6.84 -36.08 2.50
N HIS A 395 7.08 -34.78 2.31
CA HIS A 395 6.74 -33.76 3.29
C HIS A 395 5.25 -33.76 3.64
N ARG A 396 4.35 -33.78 2.64
CA ARG A 396 2.90 -33.84 2.86
C ARG A 396 2.46 -35.08 3.65
N GLU A 397 3.05 -36.24 3.38
CA GLU A 397 2.74 -37.47 4.14
C GLU A 397 3.29 -37.41 5.57
N LEU A 398 4.45 -36.78 5.79
CA LEU A 398 4.98 -36.56 7.14
C LEU A 398 4.08 -35.60 7.95
N SER A 399 3.61 -34.50 7.33
CA SER A 399 2.74 -33.54 8.01
C SER A 399 1.33 -34.07 8.29
N ARG A 400 0.83 -35.06 7.52
CA ARG A 400 -0.47 -35.72 7.78
C ARG A 400 -0.48 -36.69 8.95
N ASN A 401 0.69 -37.22 9.33
CA ASN A 401 0.83 -38.20 10.39
C ASN A 401 1.13 -37.58 11.77
N LYS A 402 1.18 -36.24 11.83
CA LYS A 402 1.22 -35.44 13.07
C LYS A 402 -0.21 -35.02 13.42
#